data_AF-A1VV17-F1
#
_entry.id   AF-A1VV17-F1
#
_cell.length_a   1.000
_cell.length_b   1.000
_cell.length_c   1.000
_cell.angle_alpha   90.00
_cell.angle_beta   90.00
_cell.angle_gamma   90.00
#
_symmetry.space_group_name_H-M   'P 1'
#
loop_
_entity.id
_entity.type
_entity.pdbx_description
1 polymer ?
#
loop_
_entity_poly.entity_id
_entity_poly.type
_entity_poly.pdbx_seq_one_letter_code
_entity_poly.pdbx_strand_id
1 'polypeptide(L)'
;MNIQNIKRNSMGTLDFDGKFDGMRKPQDFITYPIGANDDKTRVKIQSDTRIGFINLTNGHVLMSPSIKGGAYNHHLSQINDVGKLNQEELFSLKAQLLDSASAKAGTNGIVTTDNSGAAEVFAKQP
;
A
#
# COMPACT_ATOMS: atom_id res chain seq x y z
N MET A 1 -12.50 0.41 10.95
CA MET A 1 -11.20 0.24 10.27
C MET A 1 -10.31 1.44 10.55
N ASN A 2 -8.99 1.25 10.69
CA ASN A 2 -8.04 2.36 10.82
C ASN A 2 -6.63 2.03 10.31
N ILE A 3 -5.90 3.05 9.86
CA ILE A 3 -4.45 2.99 9.58
C ILE A 3 -3.68 4.00 10.42
N GLN A 4 -2.45 3.66 10.83
CA GLN A 4 -1.61 4.50 11.67
C GLN A 4 -0.12 4.17 11.50
N ASN A 5 0.76 4.95 12.13
CA ASN A 5 2.21 4.73 12.15
C ASN A 5 2.84 4.59 10.74
N ILE A 6 2.31 5.35 9.78
CA ILE A 6 2.80 5.36 8.40
C ILE A 6 4.21 5.93 8.38
N LYS A 7 5.19 5.16 7.91
CA LYS A 7 6.60 5.52 7.87
C LYS A 7 7.27 4.94 6.63
N ARG A 8 8.38 5.55 6.20
CA ARG A 8 9.21 4.99 5.13
C ARG A 8 10.00 3.79 5.63
N ASN A 9 10.08 2.74 4.83
CA ASN A 9 10.85 1.54 5.13
C ASN A 9 12.22 1.52 4.43
N SER A 10 13.02 0.49 4.68
CA SER A 10 14.37 0.36 4.13
C SER A 10 14.44 0.19 2.61
N MET A 11 13.34 -0.29 1.99
CA MET A 11 13.18 -0.39 0.54
C MET A 11 12.81 0.95 -0.10
N GLY A 12 12.50 1.97 0.71
CA GLY A 12 12.07 3.29 0.24
C GLY A 12 10.60 3.36 -0.16
N THR A 13 9.79 2.37 0.23
CA THR A 13 8.32 2.44 0.19
C THR A 13 7.79 2.72 1.61
N LEU A 14 6.60 2.25 1.99
CA LEU A 14 6.01 2.53 3.30
C LEU A 14 5.73 1.26 4.10
N ASP A 15 5.83 1.38 5.41
CA ASP A 15 5.23 0.49 6.40
C ASP A 15 4.13 1.24 7.15
N PHE A 16 3.06 0.56 7.55
CA PHE A 16 2.01 1.12 8.38
C PHE A 16 1.25 0.02 9.14
N ASP A 17 0.69 0.38 10.30
CA ASP A 17 -0.24 -0.50 11.00
C ASP A 17 -1.65 -0.32 10.42
N GLY A 18 -2.31 -1.42 10.06
CA GLY A 18 -3.67 -1.40 9.52
C GLY A 18 -4.59 -2.40 10.21
N LYS A 19 -5.83 -1.98 10.52
CA LYS A 19 -6.92 -2.86 10.96
C LYS A 19 -8.14 -2.65 10.06
N PHE A 20 -8.31 -3.55 9.11
CA PHE A 20 -9.42 -3.58 8.15
C PHE A 20 -10.55 -4.49 8.63
N ASP A 21 -11.71 -4.43 7.97
CA ASP A 21 -12.87 -5.21 8.41
C ASP A 21 -12.60 -6.72 8.32
N GLY A 22 -13.15 -7.46 9.29
CA GLY A 22 -12.86 -8.88 9.46
C GLY A 22 -11.52 -9.19 10.15
N MET A 23 -10.73 -8.18 10.56
CA MET A 23 -9.51 -8.38 11.34
C MET A 23 -9.77 -8.30 12.84
N ARG A 24 -9.26 -9.31 13.58
CA ARG A 24 -9.31 -9.31 15.06
C ARG A 24 -8.39 -8.23 15.67
N LYS A 25 -7.20 -8.03 15.11
CA LYS A 25 -6.17 -7.10 15.60
C LYS A 25 -5.50 -6.35 14.42
N PRO A 26 -4.91 -5.17 14.65
CA PRO A 26 -4.05 -4.54 13.66
C PRO A 26 -2.91 -5.46 13.21
N GLN A 27 -2.49 -5.31 11.96
CA GLN A 27 -1.33 -5.99 11.38
C GLN A 27 -0.40 -4.95 10.76
N ASP A 28 0.88 -5.31 10.64
CA ASP A 28 1.86 -4.50 9.92
C ASP A 28 1.72 -4.74 8.41
N PHE A 29 1.62 -3.66 7.66
CA PHE A 29 1.47 -3.66 6.21
C PHE A 29 2.60 -2.91 5.56
N ILE A 30 3.17 -3.51 4.51
CA ILE A 30 4.08 -2.85 3.60
C ILE A 30 3.33 -2.42 2.34
N THR A 31 3.77 -1.32 1.73
CA THR A 31 3.38 -0.96 0.37
C THR A 31 4.41 -1.47 -0.63
N TYR A 32 3.91 -1.93 -1.77
CA TYR A 32 4.76 -2.19 -2.92
C TYR A 32 5.08 -0.89 -3.65
N PRO A 33 6.24 -0.82 -4.33
CA PRO A 33 6.60 0.32 -5.16
C PRO A 33 5.58 0.55 -6.27
N ILE A 34 5.40 1.81 -6.65
CA ILE A 34 4.63 2.23 -7.83
C ILE A 34 5.63 2.75 -8.85
N GLY A 35 5.95 1.94 -9.86
CA GLY A 35 6.81 2.33 -10.96
C GLY A 35 6.14 3.33 -11.90
N ALA A 36 6.91 3.99 -12.77
CA ALA A 36 6.38 4.99 -13.70
C ALA A 36 5.28 4.46 -14.65
N ASN A 37 5.34 3.16 -14.98
CA ASN A 37 4.41 2.47 -15.88
C ASN A 37 3.29 1.71 -15.14
N ASP A 38 3.26 1.78 -13.80
CA ASP A 38 2.24 1.10 -13.01
C ASP A 38 0.94 1.90 -12.96
N ASP A 39 -0.12 1.22 -12.54
CA ASP A 39 -1.42 1.83 -12.28
C ASP A 39 -1.36 2.72 -11.02
N LYS A 40 -1.33 4.03 -11.24
CA LYS A 40 -1.21 5.06 -10.18
C LYS A 40 -2.52 5.29 -9.41
N THR A 41 -3.62 4.63 -9.79
CA THR A 41 -4.91 4.76 -9.09
C THR A 41 -5.01 3.86 -7.87
N ARG A 42 -4.06 2.95 -7.66
CA ARG A 42 -4.05 2.04 -6.52
C ARG A 42 -2.64 1.74 -6.06
N VAL A 43 -2.51 1.43 -4.77
CA VAL A 43 -1.27 0.91 -4.18
C VAL A 43 -1.51 -0.53 -3.72
N LYS A 44 -0.57 -1.42 -4.03
CA LYS A 44 -0.60 -2.79 -3.50
C LYS A 44 -0.05 -2.80 -2.09
N ILE A 45 -0.76 -3.46 -1.19
CA ILE A 45 -0.40 -3.61 0.22
C ILE A 45 -0.29 -5.08 0.60
N GLN A 46 0.58 -5.39 1.56
CA GLN A 46 0.74 -6.75 2.06
C GLN A 46 1.10 -6.76 3.54
N SER A 47 0.47 -7.65 4.30
CA SER A 47 0.95 -8.10 5.61
C SER A 47 1.44 -9.55 5.49
N ASP A 48 1.89 -10.13 6.60
CA ASP A 48 2.30 -11.54 6.66
C ASP A 48 1.25 -12.49 6.06
N THR A 49 -0.03 -12.24 6.32
CA THR A 49 -1.11 -13.19 6.01
C THR A 49 -2.09 -12.68 4.97
N ARG A 50 -1.93 -11.45 4.47
CA ARG A 50 -2.90 -10.83 3.56
C ARG A 50 -2.21 -9.98 2.51
N ILE A 51 -2.82 -9.90 1.33
CA ILE A 51 -2.36 -9.07 0.22
C ILE A 51 -3.56 -8.41 -0.44
N GLY A 52 -3.40 -7.20 -0.95
CA GLY A 52 -4.52 -6.44 -1.48
C GLY A 52 -4.11 -5.14 -2.16
N PHE A 53 -5.12 -4.31 -2.40
CA PHE A 53 -4.98 -2.99 -2.99
C PHE A 53 -5.79 -1.96 -2.21
N ILE A 54 -5.25 -0.75 -2.10
CA ILE A 54 -6.01 0.44 -1.72
C ILE A 54 -6.16 1.31 -2.96
N ASN A 55 -7.39 1.67 -3.32
CA ASN A 55 -7.65 2.65 -4.36
C ASN A 55 -7.32 4.06 -3.84
N LEU A 56 -6.39 4.76 -4.49
CA LEU A 56 -5.87 6.07 -4.08
C LEU A 56 -6.78 7.24 -4.47
N THR A 57 -7.84 6.99 -5.24
CA THR A 57 -8.83 7.99 -5.62
C THR A 57 -9.95 8.07 -4.58
N ASN A 58 -10.43 6.92 -4.12
CA ASN A 58 -11.61 6.85 -3.24
C ASN A 58 -11.34 6.16 -1.89
N GLY A 59 -10.20 5.50 -1.68
CA GLY A 59 -9.87 4.84 -0.43
C GLY A 59 -10.45 3.44 -0.26
N HIS A 60 -11.13 2.87 -1.27
CA HIS A 60 -11.64 1.49 -1.19
C HIS A 60 -10.48 0.50 -1.03
N VAL A 61 -10.70 -0.50 -0.18
CA VAL A 61 -9.70 -1.51 0.15
C VAL A 61 -10.21 -2.87 -0.30
N LEU A 62 -9.44 -3.50 -1.20
CA LEU A 62 -9.66 -4.87 -1.64
C LEU A 62 -8.56 -5.75 -1.05
N MET A 63 -8.90 -6.82 -0.36
CA MET A 63 -7.90 -7.64 0.31
C MET A 63 -8.26 -9.12 0.34
N SER A 64 -7.24 -9.97 0.30
CA SER A 64 -7.40 -11.42 0.42
C SER A 64 -7.91 -11.81 1.81
N PRO A 65 -8.53 -12.99 1.96
CA PRO A 65 -8.68 -13.60 3.27
C PRO A 65 -7.31 -13.82 3.93
N SER A 66 -7.33 -14.14 5.23
CA SER A 66 -6.11 -14.49 5.95
C SER A 66 -5.60 -15.84 5.45
N ILE A 67 -4.41 -15.86 4.87
CA ILE A 67 -3.79 -17.09 4.34
C ILE A 67 -2.81 -17.67 5.35
N LYS A 68 -2.98 -18.96 5.66
CA LYS A 68 -2.05 -19.70 6.50
C LYS A 68 -0.75 -19.95 5.73
N GLY A 69 0.38 -19.55 6.32
CA GLY A 69 1.71 -19.75 5.73
C GLY A 69 2.20 -18.61 4.84
N GLY A 70 1.42 -17.54 4.65
CA GLY A 70 1.87 -16.35 3.93
C GLY A 70 0.92 -15.90 2.82
N ALA A 71 0.85 -14.59 2.56
CA ALA A 71 0.20 -14.06 1.37
C ALA A 71 1.19 -13.80 0.22
N TYR A 72 0.73 -14.03 -1.02
CA TYR A 72 1.55 -13.98 -2.24
C TYR A 72 0.69 -13.51 -3.40
N ASN A 73 1.32 -13.13 -4.52
CA ASN A 73 0.61 -12.55 -5.68
C ASN A 73 -0.53 -13.41 -6.24
N HIS A 74 -0.48 -14.75 -6.17
CA HIS A 74 -1.58 -15.58 -6.68
C HIS A 74 -2.87 -15.46 -5.86
N HIS A 75 -2.77 -15.02 -4.59
CA HIS A 75 -3.92 -14.73 -3.73
C HIS A 75 -4.64 -13.42 -4.09
N LEU A 76 -4.08 -12.60 -4.99
CA LEU A 76 -4.78 -11.42 -5.51
C LEU A 76 -6.07 -11.78 -6.27
N SER A 77 -6.20 -13.04 -6.71
CA SER A 77 -7.44 -13.58 -7.29
C SER A 77 -8.59 -13.75 -6.28
N GLN A 78 -8.29 -13.70 -4.98
CA GLN A 78 -9.25 -13.98 -3.89
C GLN A 78 -9.63 -12.71 -3.10
N ILE A 79 -9.29 -11.53 -3.61
CA ILE A 79 -9.54 -10.27 -2.90
C ILE A 79 -11.03 -9.94 -2.87
N ASN A 80 -11.48 -9.42 -1.74
CA ASN A 80 -12.84 -8.93 -1.53
C ASN A 80 -12.79 -7.51 -0.95
N ASP A 81 -13.88 -6.76 -1.06
CA ASP A 81 -14.02 -5.47 -0.39
C ASP A 81 -14.03 -5.67 1.13
N VAL A 82 -13.17 -4.94 1.83
CA VAL A 82 -13.00 -4.99 3.29
C VAL A 82 -13.12 -3.61 3.93
N GLY A 83 -13.75 -2.68 3.22
CA GLY A 83 -14.03 -1.33 3.69
C GLY A 83 -13.32 -0.24 2.89
N LYS A 84 -13.41 0.98 3.41
CA LYS A 84 -12.91 2.20 2.78
C LYS A 84 -12.20 3.10 3.78
N LEU A 85 -10.97 3.53 3.47
CA LEU A 85 -10.26 4.53 4.27
C LEU A 85 -11.08 5.82 4.32
N ASN A 86 -11.08 6.48 5.48
CA ASN A 86 -11.65 7.82 5.55
C ASN A 86 -10.74 8.83 4.81
N GLN A 87 -11.22 10.07 4.62
CA GLN A 87 -10.50 11.07 3.84
C GLN A 87 -9.15 11.46 4.46
N GLU A 88 -9.07 11.54 5.79
CA GLU A 88 -7.84 11.91 6.51
C GLU A 88 -6.78 10.81 6.40
N GLU A 89 -7.19 9.55 6.54
CA GLU A 89 -6.35 8.36 6.37
C GLU A 89 -5.83 8.26 4.94
N LEU A 90 -6.72 8.39 3.96
CA LEU A 90 -6.36 8.37 2.55
C LEU A 90 -5.39 9.50 2.21
N PHE A 91 -5.65 10.72 2.70
CA PHE A 91 -4.76 11.85 2.49
C PHE A 91 -3.37 11.61 3.11
N SER A 92 -3.32 11.13 4.36
CA SER A 92 -2.07 10.83 5.06
C SER A 92 -1.24 9.77 4.33
N LEU A 93 -1.89 8.69 3.88
CA LEU A 93 -1.23 7.65 3.08
C LEU A 93 -0.66 8.22 1.77
N LYS A 94 -1.44 9.02 1.04
CA LYS A 94 -1.00 9.63 -0.21
C LYS A 94 0.15 10.60 -0.01
N ALA A 95 0.11 11.41 1.04
CA ALA A 95 1.19 12.34 1.38
C ALA A 95 2.52 11.60 1.63
N GLN A 96 2.48 10.50 2.39
CA GLN A 96 3.65 9.67 2.64
C GLN A 96 4.14 8.92 1.39
N LEU A 97 3.21 8.45 0.54
CA LEU A 97 3.57 7.82 -0.74
C LEU A 97 4.30 8.82 -1.64
N LEU A 98 3.76 10.03 -1.78
CA LEU A 98 4.39 11.12 -2.54
C LEU A 98 5.78 11.45 -2.00
N ASP A 99 5.92 11.59 -0.67
CA ASP A 99 7.21 11.86 -0.04
C ASP A 99 8.24 10.75 -0.36
N SER A 100 7.80 9.49 -0.39
CA SER A 100 8.62 8.32 -0.73
C SER A 100 8.95 8.15 -2.22
N ALA A 101 8.44 9.03 -3.10
CA ALA A 101 8.65 8.91 -4.53
C ALA A 101 10.14 9.05 -4.89
N SER A 102 10.68 8.05 -5.59
CA SER A 102 12.06 8.06 -6.06
C SER A 102 12.27 7.04 -7.16
N ALA A 103 12.99 7.42 -8.22
CA ALA A 103 13.43 6.49 -9.28
C ALA A 103 14.53 5.51 -8.80
N LYS A 104 15.13 5.79 -7.63
CA LYS A 104 16.12 4.93 -6.95
C LYS A 104 15.81 4.90 -5.46
N ALA A 105 14.62 4.40 -5.11
CA ALA A 105 14.21 4.22 -3.73
C ALA A 105 15.04 3.12 -3.03
N GLY A 106 15.37 3.34 -1.75
CA GLY A 106 16.19 2.45 -0.93
C GLY A 106 17.50 3.11 -0.47
N THR A 107 17.92 2.84 0.77
CA THR A 107 19.06 3.55 1.41
C THR A 107 20.35 2.73 1.48
N ASN A 108 20.34 1.44 1.13
CA ASN A 108 21.47 0.52 1.33
C ASN A 108 22.29 0.21 0.06
N GLY A 109 22.29 1.11 -0.92
CA GLY A 109 23.38 1.27 -1.91
C GLY A 109 23.57 0.20 -3.01
N ILE A 110 23.01 -1.00 -2.89
CA ILE A 110 23.23 -2.10 -3.87
C ILE A 110 21.94 -2.48 -4.63
N VAL A 111 20.78 -2.39 -3.97
CA VAL A 111 19.48 -2.66 -4.60
C VAL A 111 18.63 -1.40 -4.48
N THR A 112 18.27 -0.83 -5.63
CA THR A 112 17.35 0.30 -5.73
C THR A 112 16.05 -0.17 -6.35
N THR A 113 14.96 0.42 -5.92
CA THR A 113 13.63 0.13 -6.46
C THR A 113 13.05 1.37 -7.12
N ASP A 114 12.33 1.21 -8.22
CA ASP A 114 11.60 2.31 -8.83
C ASP A 114 10.27 2.51 -8.09
N ASN A 115 10.14 3.64 -7.40
CA ASN A 115 8.91 4.13 -6.80
C ASN A 115 8.54 5.52 -7.37
N SER A 116 9.01 5.85 -8.56
CA SER A 116 8.82 7.19 -9.16
C SER A 116 7.35 7.50 -9.48
N GLY A 117 6.54 6.48 -9.78
CA GLY A 117 5.10 6.63 -10.01
C GLY A 117 4.34 7.12 -8.77
N ALA A 118 4.92 6.99 -7.58
CA ALA A 118 4.33 7.54 -6.36
C ALA A 118 4.25 9.09 -6.39
N ALA A 119 5.01 9.77 -7.26
CA ALA A 119 4.90 11.21 -7.47
C ALA A 119 3.53 11.63 -8.05
N GLU A 120 2.83 10.70 -8.71
CA GLU A 120 1.58 10.96 -9.42
C GLU A 120 0.34 10.57 -8.60
N VAL A 121 0.47 10.17 -7.33
CA VAL A 121 -0.67 9.69 -6.52
C VAL A 121 -1.74 10.77 -6.27
N PHE A 122 -1.38 12.05 -6.35
CA PHE A 122 -2.31 13.18 -6.28
C PHE A 122 -2.80 13.65 -7.65
N ALA A 123 -2.22 13.17 -8.75
CA ALA A 123 -2.70 13.51 -10.07
C ALA A 123 -4.13 12.99 -10.22
N LYS A 124 -5.07 13.90 -10.46
CA LYS A 124 -6.43 13.55 -10.88
C LYS A 124 -6.27 12.81 -12.21
N GLN A 125 -6.45 11.50 -12.20
CA GLN A 125 -6.62 10.80 -13.47
C GLN A 125 -8.00 11.14 -14.03
N PRO A 126 -8.10 11.46 -15.33
CA PRO A 126 -9.32 11.93 -15.98
C PRO A 126 -10.47 10.92 -15.94
#